data_AF-A0A644V7Z9-F1
#
_entry.id   AF-A0A644V7Z9-F1
#
_cell.length_a   1.000
_cell.length_b   1.000
_cell.length_c   1.000
_cell.angle_alpha   90.00
_cell.angle_beta   90.00
_cell.angle_gamma   90.00
#
_symmetry.space_group_name_H-M   'P 1'
#
loop_
_entity.id
_entity.type
_entity.pdbx_description
1 polymer ?
#
loop_
_entity_poly.entity_id
_entity_poly.type
_entity_poly.pdbx_seq_one_letter_code
_entity_poly.pdbx_strand_id
1 'polypeptide(L)'
;MALNSKIMKAFCFLVLMIINLLVVSVTSAQSEKIVRVKGEAQVRIENNESFDQAKERVEELAKLDAIQEAFGTYVEQVTDMLVEEGKVNYSILAGTKMKADWIRTTSIKFSEQEQLSGISKEKARWIKCNIEGEARKISSKASLEVLSLRCPQKECAATDFKNRQSLFLYFKSPVDGYLSVYIDEGEVTRRLYPYDHMGNESSVKVSGDREYLLFAKPPKSQAPSMVDEIELFTNKTEEFNTLYVVFSEQSYVKPILDKSMVLSDNSIVPKSLPSHVFQEWLADSRAASSSFQEKKIRIRITKR
;
A
#
# COMPACT_ATOMS: atom_id res chain seq x y z
N MET A 1 38.54 36.24 44.04
CA MET A 1 38.96 35.11 43.19
C MET A 1 37.89 34.02 42.98
N ALA A 2 36.81 33.94 43.79
CA ALA A 2 35.82 32.85 43.69
C ALA A 2 34.74 33.00 42.59
N LEU A 3 34.49 34.22 42.09
CA LEU A 3 33.42 34.48 41.12
C LEU A 3 33.73 33.91 39.71
N ASN A 4 35.00 33.96 39.28
CA ASN A 4 35.44 33.42 37.99
C ASN A 4 35.36 31.88 37.93
N SER A 5 35.49 31.18 39.07
CA SER A 5 35.40 29.72 39.11
C SER A 5 33.96 29.22 38.90
N LYS A 6 32.95 29.92 39.44
CA LYS A 6 31.54 29.54 39.28
C LYS A 6 31.06 29.79 37.84
N ILE A 7 31.44 30.92 37.24
CA ILE A 7 31.08 31.27 35.86
C ILE A 7 31.71 30.30 34.87
N MET A 8 32.98 29.92 35.09
CA MET A 8 33.68 28.96 34.22
C MET A 8 33.10 27.54 34.33
N LYS A 9 32.69 27.11 35.53
CA LYS A 9 31.98 25.83 35.71
C LYS A 9 30.60 25.82 35.04
N ALA A 10 29.85 26.92 35.14
CA ALA A 10 28.55 27.05 34.48
C ALA A 10 28.68 27.06 32.95
N PHE A 11 29.71 27.72 32.41
CA PHE A 11 30.00 27.73 30.97
C PHE A 11 30.41 26.33 30.47
N CYS A 12 31.28 25.61 31.19
CA CYS A 12 31.61 24.22 30.86
C CYS A 12 30.38 23.30 30.91
N PHE A 13 29.47 23.48 31.87
CA PHE A 13 28.25 22.67 31.98
C PHE A 13 27.29 22.94 30.81
N LEU A 14 27.14 24.21 30.41
CA LEU A 14 26.33 24.60 29.26
C LEU A 14 26.88 24.02 27.95
N VAL A 15 28.20 24.09 27.75
CA VAL A 15 28.88 23.52 26.58
C VAL A 15 28.74 21.98 26.56
N LEU A 16 28.89 21.30 27.71
CA LEU A 16 28.66 19.86 27.80
C LEU A 16 27.20 19.47 27.51
N MET A 17 26.23 20.29 27.93
CA MET A 17 24.82 20.06 27.67
C MET A 17 24.49 20.24 26.17
N ILE A 18 25.07 21.25 25.52
CA ILE A 18 24.93 21.48 24.07
C ILE A 18 25.59 20.36 23.26
N ILE A 19 26.76 19.87 23.67
CA ILE A 19 27.43 18.73 23.02
C ILE A 19 26.59 17.45 23.18
N ASN A 20 26.02 17.18 24.35
CA ASN A 20 25.11 16.03 24.52
C ASN A 20 23.83 16.17 23.68
N LEU A 21 23.28 17.38 23.53
CA LEU A 21 22.11 17.64 22.67
C LEU A 21 22.42 17.40 21.18
N LEU A 22 23.65 17.72 20.75
CA LEU A 22 24.15 17.48 19.39
C LEU A 22 24.43 16.00 19.12
N VAL A 23 24.87 15.22 20.11
CA VAL A 23 25.11 13.77 19.94
C VAL A 23 23.81 12.98 19.87
N VAL A 24 22.77 13.37 20.61
CA VAL A 24 21.45 12.71 20.59
C VAL A 24 20.68 12.95 19.28
N SER A 25 21.00 14.01 18.54
CA SER A 25 20.36 14.31 17.24
C SER A 25 20.95 13.55 16.05
N VAL A 26 22.10 12.88 16.21
CA VAL A 26 22.76 12.13 15.12
C VAL A 26 22.35 10.64 15.08
N THR A 27 21.67 10.12 16.11
CA THR A 27 21.31 8.69 16.17
C THR A 27 20.03 8.29 15.42
N SER A 28 19.39 9.20 14.68
CA SER A 28 18.07 8.97 14.09
C SER A 28 18.06 9.06 12.56
N ALA A 29 18.92 8.33 11.85
CA ALA A 29 18.77 8.11 10.40
C ALA A 29 19.69 6.99 9.86
N GLN A 30 19.69 5.80 10.46
CA GLN A 30 20.21 4.61 9.76
C GLN A 30 19.08 4.12 8.84
N SER A 31 18.98 4.69 7.64
CA SER A 31 18.19 4.06 6.57
C SER A 31 18.80 2.69 6.31
N GLU A 32 18.06 1.62 6.57
CA GLU A 32 18.53 0.27 6.23
C GLU A 32 18.90 0.20 4.74
N LYS A 33 20.04 -0.44 4.45
CA LYS A 33 20.66 -0.41 3.12
C LYS A 33 19.72 -1.04 2.08
N ILE A 34 19.38 -0.26 1.05
CA ILE A 34 18.70 -0.77 -0.14
C ILE A 34 19.71 -1.59 -0.96
N VAL A 35 19.32 -2.78 -1.38
CA VAL A 35 20.15 -3.68 -2.20
C VAL A 35 19.42 -4.02 -3.50
N ARG A 36 20.18 -4.27 -4.56
CA ARG A 36 19.64 -4.76 -5.82
C ARG A 36 19.41 -6.27 -5.73
N VAL A 37 18.25 -6.70 -6.19
CA VAL A 37 17.80 -8.10 -6.16
C VAL A 37 17.28 -8.51 -7.53
N LYS A 38 17.32 -9.81 -7.80
CA LYS A 38 16.82 -10.41 -9.04
C LYS A 38 16.03 -11.65 -8.68
N GLY A 39 15.00 -11.96 -9.46
CA GLY A 39 14.22 -13.17 -9.28
C GLY A 39 13.50 -13.57 -10.55
N GLU A 40 13.04 -14.80 -10.57
CA GLU A 40 12.27 -15.34 -11.67
C GLU A 40 11.11 -16.20 -11.16
N ALA A 41 10.04 -16.23 -11.95
CA ALA A 41 8.94 -17.14 -11.70
C ALA A 41 8.30 -17.56 -13.02
N GLN A 42 7.70 -18.74 -13.02
CA GLN A 42 6.95 -19.26 -14.15
C GLN A 42 5.66 -19.90 -13.67
N VAL A 43 4.55 -19.57 -14.30
CA VAL A 43 3.24 -20.11 -13.96
C VAL A 43 2.47 -20.51 -15.20
N ARG A 44 1.60 -21.52 -15.03
CA ARG A 44 0.58 -21.87 -16.01
C ARG A 44 -0.53 -20.81 -15.97
N ILE A 45 -1.03 -20.43 -17.14
CA ILE A 45 -2.23 -19.61 -17.29
C ILE A 45 -3.44 -20.54 -17.21
N GLU A 46 -4.27 -20.36 -16.19
CA GLU A 46 -5.45 -21.19 -15.98
C GLU A 46 -6.62 -20.74 -16.86
N ASN A 47 -7.51 -21.69 -17.23
CA ASN A 47 -8.62 -21.41 -18.15
C ASN A 47 -9.63 -20.38 -17.60
N ASN A 48 -9.69 -20.21 -16.29
CA ASN A 48 -10.57 -19.28 -15.59
C ASN A 48 -9.87 -17.96 -15.20
N GLU A 49 -8.64 -17.74 -15.65
CA GLU A 49 -7.82 -16.58 -15.34
C GLU A 49 -7.58 -15.76 -16.63
N SER A 50 -7.66 -14.44 -16.53
CA SER A 50 -7.23 -13.56 -17.61
C SER A 50 -5.71 -13.51 -17.72
N PHE A 51 -5.21 -13.15 -18.89
CA PHE A 51 -3.77 -12.98 -19.11
C PHE A 51 -3.15 -11.96 -18.13
N ASP A 52 -3.84 -10.86 -17.86
CA ASP A 52 -3.36 -9.81 -16.95
C ASP A 52 -3.31 -10.30 -15.50
N GLN A 53 -4.29 -11.11 -15.06
CA GLN A 53 -4.24 -11.75 -13.73
C GLN A 53 -3.04 -12.71 -13.61
N ALA A 54 -2.78 -13.51 -14.65
CA ALA A 54 -1.62 -14.39 -14.66
C ALA A 54 -0.30 -13.61 -14.63
N LYS A 55 -0.26 -12.45 -15.31
CA LYS A 55 0.88 -11.54 -15.34
C LYS A 55 1.15 -10.91 -13.96
N GLU A 56 0.11 -10.40 -13.28
CA GLU A 56 0.21 -9.90 -11.91
C GLU A 56 0.73 -11.00 -10.96
N ARG A 57 0.16 -12.20 -11.07
CA ARG A 57 0.54 -13.34 -10.22
C ARG A 57 1.98 -13.79 -10.41
N VAL A 58 2.46 -13.93 -11.66
CA VAL A 58 3.85 -14.32 -11.92
C VAL A 58 4.84 -13.23 -11.50
N GLU A 59 4.44 -11.96 -11.60
CA GLU A 59 5.26 -10.84 -11.12
C GLU A 59 5.42 -10.89 -9.60
N GLU A 60 4.34 -11.09 -8.83
CA GLU A 60 4.42 -11.22 -7.37
C GLU A 60 5.28 -12.41 -6.94
N LEU A 61 5.17 -13.55 -7.62
CA LEU A 61 6.03 -14.71 -7.36
C LEU A 61 7.51 -14.42 -7.66
N ALA A 62 7.82 -13.72 -8.75
CA ALA A 62 9.20 -13.36 -9.09
C ALA A 62 9.81 -12.36 -8.08
N LYS A 63 8.99 -11.46 -7.50
CA LYS A 63 9.43 -10.58 -6.39
C LYS A 63 9.73 -11.40 -5.12
N LEU A 64 8.87 -12.37 -4.80
CA LEU A 64 9.06 -13.26 -3.65
C LEU A 64 10.36 -14.07 -3.80
N ASP A 65 10.61 -14.62 -4.99
CA ASP A 65 11.84 -15.33 -5.33
C ASP A 65 13.07 -14.44 -5.11
N ALA A 66 13.05 -13.21 -5.65
CA ALA A 66 14.14 -12.25 -5.49
C ALA A 66 14.44 -11.88 -4.03
N ILE A 67 13.39 -11.70 -3.22
CA ILE A 67 13.51 -11.41 -1.80
C ILE A 67 14.04 -12.62 -1.03
N GLN A 68 13.56 -13.82 -1.35
CA GLN A 68 14.00 -15.06 -0.74
C GLN A 68 15.49 -15.32 -1.01
N GLU A 69 15.97 -15.13 -2.24
CA GLU A 69 17.38 -15.30 -2.57
C GLU A 69 18.28 -14.32 -1.82
N ALA A 70 17.85 -13.05 -1.70
CA ALA A 70 18.68 -11.99 -1.10
C ALA A 70 18.63 -11.94 0.44
N PHE A 71 17.51 -12.31 1.06
CA PHE A 71 17.26 -12.12 2.50
C PHE A 71 16.84 -13.40 3.24
N GLY A 72 16.56 -14.49 2.53
CA GLY A 72 16.00 -15.73 3.06
C GLY A 72 14.50 -15.65 3.39
N THR A 73 13.89 -16.76 3.81
CA THR A 73 12.48 -16.84 4.23
C THR A 73 12.31 -16.81 5.75
N TYR A 74 11.11 -16.43 6.22
CA TYR A 74 10.63 -16.72 7.57
C TYR A 74 9.56 -17.81 7.44
N VAL A 75 9.90 -19.05 7.78
CA VAL A 75 8.95 -20.17 7.75
C VAL A 75 8.20 -20.17 9.09
N GLU A 76 7.11 -19.43 9.19
CA GLU A 76 6.06 -19.77 10.16
C GLU A 76 5.15 -20.78 9.46
N GLN A 77 5.30 -22.04 9.86
CA GLN A 77 4.52 -23.16 9.37
C GLN A 77 3.07 -23.01 9.85
N VAL A 78 2.23 -22.31 9.07
CA VAL A 78 0.77 -22.42 9.22
C VAL A 78 0.32 -23.58 8.35
N THR A 79 0.35 -24.77 8.95
CA THR A 79 -0.27 -25.97 8.38
C THR A 79 -1.79 -25.77 8.39
N ASP A 80 -2.37 -25.54 7.22
CA ASP A 80 -3.64 -26.16 6.84
C ASP A 80 -3.67 -26.24 5.30
N MET A 81 -3.18 -27.39 4.81
CA MET A 81 -3.34 -27.80 3.41
C MET A 81 -4.79 -28.24 3.19
N LEU A 82 -5.63 -27.37 2.65
CA LEU A 82 -6.75 -27.79 1.81
C LEU A 82 -6.30 -27.65 0.36
N VAL A 83 -5.68 -28.72 -0.15
CA VAL A 83 -5.47 -28.92 -1.59
C VAL A 83 -6.82 -29.34 -2.17
N GLU A 84 -7.63 -28.35 -2.55
CA GLU A 84 -8.70 -28.57 -3.53
C GLU A 84 -8.19 -28.12 -4.90
N GLU A 85 -7.93 -29.11 -5.76
CA GLU A 85 -7.95 -28.99 -7.23
C GLU A 85 -7.17 -27.83 -7.88
N GLY A 86 -5.86 -27.73 -7.62
CA GLY A 86 -4.95 -26.97 -8.48
C GLY A 86 -5.14 -25.44 -8.48
N LYS A 87 -6.05 -24.90 -7.66
CA LYS A 87 -6.13 -23.46 -7.38
C LYS A 87 -5.17 -23.16 -6.23
N VAL A 88 -4.00 -22.61 -6.58
CA VAL A 88 -3.14 -21.98 -5.56
C VAL A 88 -3.92 -20.79 -5.00
N ASN A 89 -4.48 -20.96 -3.81
CA ASN A 89 -5.23 -19.92 -3.12
C ASN A 89 -4.28 -18.75 -2.79
N TYR A 90 -4.63 -17.56 -3.27
CA TYR A 90 -3.93 -16.29 -3.04
C TYR A 90 -3.70 -16.00 -1.54
N SER A 91 -4.51 -16.60 -0.65
CA SER A 91 -4.37 -16.52 0.80
C SER A 91 -3.07 -17.11 1.35
N ILE A 92 -2.45 -18.08 0.66
CA ILE A 92 -1.19 -18.71 1.11
C ILE A 92 0.01 -17.77 0.83
N LEU A 93 -0.04 -16.97 -0.24
CA LEU A 93 0.99 -15.96 -0.53
C LEU A 93 0.91 -14.78 0.45
N ALA A 94 -0.30 -14.43 0.90
CA ALA A 94 -0.51 -13.39 1.91
C ALA A 94 0.01 -13.75 3.32
N GLY A 95 0.20 -15.04 3.61
CA GLY A 95 0.71 -15.53 4.89
C GLY A 95 2.25 -15.58 4.99
N THR A 96 2.97 -15.42 3.87
CA THR A 96 4.44 -15.48 3.90
C THR A 96 4.99 -14.14 4.37
N LYS A 97 5.36 -14.04 5.65
CA LYS A 97 6.07 -12.87 6.19
C LYS A 97 7.42 -12.73 5.47
N MET A 98 7.50 -11.80 4.53
CA MET A 98 8.75 -11.47 3.84
C MET A 98 9.74 -10.84 4.82
N LYS A 99 11.04 -11.11 4.64
CA LYS A 99 12.12 -10.47 5.42
C LYS A 99 12.54 -9.11 4.87
N ALA A 100 12.03 -8.73 3.70
CA ALA A 100 12.37 -7.49 3.02
C ALA A 100 11.15 -6.90 2.29
N ASP A 101 11.14 -5.58 2.17
CA ASP A 101 10.22 -4.79 1.38
C ASP A 101 10.78 -4.61 -0.03
N TRP A 102 9.94 -4.82 -1.03
CA TRP A 102 10.23 -4.44 -2.40
C TRP A 102 10.05 -2.92 -2.56
N ILE A 103 11.11 -2.20 -2.88
CA ILE A 103 11.09 -0.73 -3.01
C ILE A 103 10.69 -0.30 -4.41
N ARG A 104 11.31 -0.85 -5.45
CA ARG A 104 11.00 -0.54 -6.85
C ARG A 104 11.48 -1.63 -7.79
N THR A 105 10.79 -1.75 -8.91
CA THR A 105 11.22 -2.60 -10.03
C THR A 105 12.10 -1.76 -10.96
N THR A 106 13.29 -2.26 -11.28
CA THR A 106 14.23 -1.59 -12.20
C THR A 106 14.20 -2.20 -13.59
N SER A 107 13.79 -3.48 -13.72
CA SER A 107 13.60 -4.15 -15.00
C SER A 107 12.61 -5.29 -14.84
N ILE A 108 11.71 -5.47 -15.81
CA ILE A 108 10.79 -6.59 -15.85
C ILE A 108 10.64 -7.09 -17.29
N LYS A 109 10.69 -8.41 -17.47
CA LYS A 109 10.54 -9.06 -18.78
C LYS A 109 9.62 -10.26 -18.65
N PHE A 110 8.56 -10.25 -19.46
CA PHE A 110 7.62 -11.36 -19.58
C PHE A 110 7.89 -12.15 -20.86
N SER A 111 7.79 -13.47 -20.79
CA SER A 111 7.84 -14.34 -21.95
C SER A 111 6.76 -15.40 -21.86
N GLU A 112 6.01 -15.58 -22.94
CA GLU A 112 5.01 -16.63 -23.07
C GLU A 112 5.59 -17.86 -23.75
N GLN A 113 5.19 -19.04 -23.29
CA GLN A 113 5.55 -20.32 -23.88
C GLN A 113 4.34 -21.24 -23.95
N GLU A 114 4.17 -21.92 -25.08
CA GLU A 114 3.25 -23.06 -25.18
C GLU A 114 4.03 -24.34 -24.91
N GLN A 115 3.59 -25.13 -23.93
CA GLN A 115 4.16 -26.44 -23.64
C GLN A 115 3.03 -27.48 -23.62
N LEU A 116 3.32 -28.67 -24.12
CA LEU A 116 2.39 -29.80 -24.02
C LEU A 116 2.40 -30.28 -22.57
N SER A 117 1.23 -30.31 -21.94
CA SER A 117 1.08 -30.71 -20.54
C SER A 117 0.21 -31.96 -20.43
N GLY A 118 0.68 -32.94 -19.65
CA GLY A 118 -0.05 -34.16 -19.33
C GLY A 118 -0.04 -35.26 -20.41
N ILE A 119 -0.68 -36.38 -20.10
CA ILE A 119 -0.82 -37.57 -20.97
C ILE A 119 -1.69 -37.27 -22.21
N SER A 120 -2.62 -36.30 -22.10
CA SER A 120 -3.55 -35.89 -23.16
C SER A 120 -2.97 -34.96 -24.23
N LYS A 121 -1.69 -34.54 -24.12
CA LYS A 121 -1.04 -33.58 -25.04
C LYS A 121 -1.84 -32.28 -25.22
N GLU A 122 -2.49 -31.79 -24.17
CA GLU A 122 -3.13 -30.48 -24.23
C GLU A 122 -2.06 -29.38 -24.24
N LYS A 123 -2.28 -28.35 -25.08
CA LYS A 123 -1.43 -27.17 -25.11
C LYS A 123 -1.70 -26.32 -23.87
N ALA A 124 -0.76 -26.32 -22.93
CA ALA A 124 -0.78 -25.41 -21.79
C ALA A 124 0.02 -24.15 -22.13
N ARG A 125 -0.56 -22.99 -21.84
CA ARG A 125 0.13 -21.69 -21.92
C ARG A 125 0.80 -21.40 -20.60
N TRP A 126 2.06 -21.02 -20.66
CA TRP A 126 2.90 -20.63 -19.52
C TRP A 126 3.38 -19.21 -19.72
N ILE A 127 3.49 -18.47 -18.62
CA ILE A 127 4.13 -17.16 -18.58
C ILE A 127 5.31 -17.23 -17.61
N LYS A 128 6.48 -16.78 -18.07
CA LYS A 128 7.67 -16.59 -17.25
C LYS A 128 7.93 -15.10 -17.07
N CYS A 129 8.28 -14.71 -15.85
CA CYS A 129 8.72 -13.37 -15.48
C CYS A 129 10.17 -13.42 -15.00
N ASN A 130 11.00 -12.52 -15.50
CA ASN A 130 12.32 -12.21 -14.94
C ASN A 130 12.28 -10.77 -14.46
N ILE A 131 12.59 -10.55 -13.18
CA ILE A 131 12.49 -9.25 -12.54
C ILE A 131 13.80 -8.86 -11.88
N GLU A 132 14.16 -7.59 -12.00
CA GLU A 132 15.22 -6.96 -11.20
C GLU A 132 14.62 -5.76 -10.49
N GLY A 133 15.09 -5.51 -9.27
CA GLY A 133 14.63 -4.38 -8.49
C GLY A 133 15.51 -4.06 -7.30
N GLU A 134 14.98 -3.19 -6.46
CA GLU A 134 15.60 -2.76 -5.23
C GLU A 134 14.74 -3.18 -4.05
N ALA A 135 15.36 -3.74 -3.03
CA ALA A 135 14.69 -4.21 -1.83
C ALA A 135 15.48 -3.81 -0.58
N ARG A 136 14.79 -3.74 0.55
CA ARG A 136 15.36 -3.40 1.86
C ARG A 136 14.82 -4.36 2.90
N LYS A 137 15.63 -4.75 3.88
CA LYS A 137 15.17 -5.57 5.00
C LYS A 137 13.96 -4.90 5.70
N ILE A 138 13.01 -5.71 6.16
CA ILE A 138 11.83 -5.22 6.88
C ILE A 138 12.23 -4.96 8.34
N SER A 139 12.09 -3.71 8.76
CA SER A 139 11.96 -3.34 10.18
C SER A 139 10.52 -3.62 10.64
N SER A 140 10.28 -3.75 11.96
CA SER A 140 8.92 -3.94 12.48
C SER A 140 7.96 -2.85 11.99
N LYS A 141 6.97 -3.21 11.17
CA LYS A 141 5.92 -2.31 10.70
C LYS A 141 4.64 -2.46 11.51
N ALA A 142 3.87 -1.38 11.63
CA ALA A 142 2.56 -1.40 12.25
C ALA A 142 1.60 -2.32 11.48
N SER A 143 1.00 -3.29 12.18
CA SER A 143 0.01 -4.20 11.58
C SER A 143 -1.33 -3.50 11.40
N LEU A 144 -1.57 -2.98 10.19
CA LEU A 144 -2.80 -2.27 9.86
C LEU A 144 -3.96 -3.23 9.61
N GLU A 145 -5.12 -2.89 10.13
CA GLU A 145 -6.40 -3.48 9.73
C GLU A 145 -7.12 -2.53 8.78
N VAL A 146 -7.38 -3.00 7.55
CA VAL A 146 -7.98 -2.19 6.49
C VAL A 146 -9.02 -3.02 5.75
N LEU A 147 -10.25 -2.51 5.64
CA LEU A 147 -11.34 -3.19 4.94
C LEU A 147 -12.12 -2.19 4.09
N SER A 148 -12.37 -2.53 2.83
CA SER A 148 -13.40 -1.87 2.02
C SER A 148 -14.77 -2.45 2.39
N LEU A 149 -15.77 -1.59 2.58
CA LEU A 149 -17.10 -2.00 3.01
C LEU A 149 -18.17 -1.45 2.06
N ARG A 150 -19.26 -2.22 1.90
CA ARG A 150 -20.48 -1.79 1.18
C ARG A 150 -21.52 -1.12 2.05
N CYS A 151 -21.34 -1.18 3.36
CA CYS A 151 -22.17 -0.51 4.36
C CYS A 151 -21.29 -0.05 5.54
N PRO A 152 -21.77 0.85 6.41
CA PRO A 152 -21.02 1.37 7.56
C PRO A 152 -20.62 0.36 8.66
N GLN A 153 -20.88 -0.93 8.47
CA GLN A 153 -20.63 -1.99 9.44
C GLN A 153 -19.49 -2.89 8.97
N LYS A 154 -18.64 -3.34 9.90
CA LYS A 154 -17.42 -4.12 9.58
C LYS A 154 -17.74 -5.46 8.90
N GLU A 155 -18.90 -6.03 9.20
CA GLU A 155 -19.43 -7.27 8.62
C GLU A 155 -19.77 -7.13 7.13
N CYS A 156 -19.92 -5.90 6.65
CA CYS A 156 -20.10 -5.58 5.23
C CYS A 156 -18.79 -5.50 4.44
N ALA A 157 -17.71 -6.12 4.94
CA ALA A 157 -16.45 -6.20 4.21
C ALA A 157 -16.67 -6.82 2.82
N ALA A 158 -16.22 -6.11 1.79
CA ALA A 158 -16.49 -6.46 0.41
C ALA A 158 -15.42 -5.90 -0.51
N THR A 159 -15.02 -6.72 -1.49
CA THR A 159 -14.22 -6.31 -2.65
C THR A 159 -15.06 -6.19 -3.91
N ASP A 160 -16.31 -6.66 -3.88
CA ASP A 160 -17.24 -6.60 -4.99
C ASP A 160 -18.32 -5.55 -4.75
N PHE A 161 -18.43 -4.64 -5.72
CA PHE A 161 -19.33 -3.51 -5.72
C PHE A 161 -20.17 -3.47 -6.99
N LYS A 162 -21.34 -2.87 -6.87
CA LYS A 162 -22.22 -2.52 -7.98
C LYS A 162 -21.95 -1.09 -8.43
N ASN A 163 -22.27 -0.81 -9.68
CA ASN A 163 -22.26 0.56 -10.18
C ASN A 163 -23.17 1.45 -9.33
N ARG A 164 -22.68 2.63 -8.98
CA ARG A 164 -23.29 3.61 -8.08
C ARG A 164 -23.44 3.13 -6.62
N GLN A 165 -22.65 2.14 -6.21
CA GLN A 165 -22.64 1.71 -4.82
C GLN A 165 -21.69 2.58 -3.99
N SER A 166 -22.10 2.93 -2.77
CA SER A 166 -21.25 3.63 -1.82
C SER A 166 -20.08 2.75 -1.39
N LEU A 167 -18.90 3.36 -1.28
CA LEU A 167 -17.71 2.78 -0.69
C LEU A 167 -17.48 3.38 0.70
N PHE A 168 -17.29 2.52 1.68
CA PHE A 168 -16.76 2.89 2.99
C PHE A 168 -15.41 2.22 3.22
N LEU A 169 -14.59 2.81 4.08
CA LEU A 169 -13.29 2.24 4.43
C LEU A 169 -13.14 2.18 5.95
N TYR A 170 -12.95 0.98 6.48
CA TYR A 170 -12.51 0.78 7.86
C TYR A 170 -10.99 0.79 7.91
N PHE A 171 -10.44 1.52 8.88
CA PHE A 171 -9.02 1.58 9.15
C PHE A 171 -8.76 1.54 10.65
N LYS A 172 -7.77 0.73 11.06
CA LYS A 172 -7.23 0.72 12.41
C LYS A 172 -5.72 0.46 12.36
N SER A 173 -4.98 1.20 13.17
CA SER A 173 -3.54 1.05 13.36
C SER A 173 -3.24 0.81 14.84
N PRO A 174 -2.24 0.00 15.23
CA PRO A 174 -1.81 -0.14 16.62
C PRO A 174 -1.01 1.07 17.12
N VAL A 175 -0.59 1.98 16.23
CA VAL A 175 0.24 3.15 16.57
C VAL A 175 -0.27 4.41 15.90
N ASP A 176 0.08 5.56 16.49
CA ASP A 176 -0.16 6.88 15.91
C ASP A 176 0.55 7.02 14.56
N GLY A 177 -0.03 7.79 13.65
CA GLY A 177 0.58 8.05 12.35
C GLY A 177 -0.24 8.94 11.45
N TYR A 178 -0.02 8.79 10.15
CA TYR A 178 -0.55 9.65 9.10
C TYR A 178 -1.15 8.82 7.98
N LEU A 179 -2.40 9.10 7.64
CA LEU A 179 -3.22 8.31 6.71
C LEU A 179 -3.58 9.12 5.46
N SER A 180 -3.47 8.49 4.30
CA SER A 180 -4.08 8.94 3.05
C SER A 180 -4.63 7.75 2.28
N VAL A 181 -5.64 7.99 1.45
CA VAL A 181 -6.33 6.96 0.67
C VAL A 181 -6.44 7.43 -0.76
N TYR A 182 -6.05 6.55 -1.68
CA TYR A 182 -6.15 6.76 -3.11
C TYR A 182 -6.90 5.60 -3.76
N ILE A 183 -7.50 5.84 -4.93
CA ILE A 183 -8.03 4.80 -5.80
C ILE A 183 -7.34 4.92 -7.16
N ASP A 184 -6.78 3.82 -7.64
CA ASP A 184 -6.17 3.72 -8.96
C ASP A 184 -7.11 3.01 -9.91
N GLU A 185 -7.43 3.69 -11.01
CA GLU A 185 -8.38 3.26 -12.05
C GLU A 185 -7.65 2.79 -13.32
N GLY A 186 -6.34 2.56 -13.22
CA GLY A 186 -5.46 2.08 -14.29
C GLY A 186 -4.55 3.19 -14.82
N GLU A 187 -5.11 4.15 -15.55
CA GLU A 187 -4.34 5.28 -16.10
C GLU A 187 -4.23 6.46 -15.14
N VAL A 188 -5.24 6.60 -14.27
CA VAL A 188 -5.39 7.74 -13.36
C VAL A 188 -5.58 7.22 -11.95
N THR A 189 -4.86 7.83 -11.02
CA THR A 189 -5.08 7.66 -9.58
C THR A 189 -5.77 8.89 -9.02
N ARG A 190 -6.73 8.69 -8.12
CA ARG A 190 -7.50 9.75 -7.45
C ARG A 190 -7.31 9.70 -5.95
N ARG A 191 -7.20 10.87 -5.32
CA ARG A 191 -7.13 10.99 -3.86
C ARG A 191 -8.54 11.00 -3.28
N LEU A 192 -8.84 10.00 -2.45
CA LEU A 192 -10.10 9.91 -1.71
C LEU A 192 -9.98 10.50 -0.30
N TYR A 193 -8.79 10.42 0.31
CA TYR A 193 -8.51 10.96 1.64
C TYR A 193 -7.06 11.47 1.74
N PRO A 194 -6.76 12.64 2.34
CA PRO A 194 -7.66 13.64 2.92
C PRO A 194 -8.76 14.14 1.97
N TYR A 195 -9.89 14.55 2.55
CA TYR A 195 -11.04 15.06 1.81
C TYR A 195 -10.72 16.33 1.02
N ASP A 196 -11.52 16.65 0.01
CA ASP A 196 -11.29 17.79 -0.87
C ASP A 196 -11.36 19.12 -0.11
N HIS A 197 -12.33 19.25 0.81
CA HIS A 197 -12.49 20.42 1.68
C HIS A 197 -11.34 20.59 2.69
N MET A 198 -10.55 19.54 2.95
CA MET A 198 -9.32 19.64 3.77
C MET A 198 -8.17 20.28 2.98
N GLY A 199 -8.41 20.75 1.75
CA GLY A 199 -7.46 21.53 0.99
C GLY A 199 -6.23 20.72 0.57
N ASN A 200 -5.05 21.22 0.94
CA ASN A 200 -3.76 20.73 0.44
C ASN A 200 -3.02 19.82 1.43
N GLU A 201 -3.69 19.37 2.49
CA GLU A 201 -3.13 18.41 3.43
C GLU A 201 -2.57 17.17 2.71
N SER A 202 -1.38 16.75 3.11
CA SER A 202 -0.71 15.57 2.55
C SER A 202 -1.33 14.27 3.05
N SER A 203 -1.75 14.28 4.31
CA SER A 203 -2.22 13.12 5.06
C SER A 203 -2.96 13.61 6.30
N VAL A 204 -3.84 12.79 6.88
CA VAL A 204 -4.52 13.11 8.14
C VAL A 204 -3.89 12.32 9.29
N LYS A 205 -3.67 12.98 10.43
CA LYS A 205 -3.17 12.33 11.64
C LYS A 205 -4.21 11.35 12.19
N VAL A 206 -3.78 10.13 12.48
CA VAL A 206 -4.58 9.07 13.11
C VAL A 206 -3.90 8.61 14.40
N SER A 207 -4.69 8.11 15.33
CA SER A 207 -4.26 7.63 16.63
C SER A 207 -4.24 6.10 16.65
N GLY A 208 -3.26 5.55 17.37
CA GLY A 208 -3.17 4.13 17.66
C GLY A 208 -4.41 3.61 18.37
N ASP A 209 -4.74 2.35 18.10
CA ASP A 209 -5.85 1.58 18.64
C ASP A 209 -7.25 2.16 18.42
N ARG A 210 -7.35 3.24 17.64
CA ARG A 210 -8.62 3.88 17.30
C ARG A 210 -9.16 3.37 15.97
N GLU A 211 -10.46 3.08 15.96
CA GLU A 211 -11.19 2.72 14.75
C GLU A 211 -11.60 3.96 13.96
N TYR A 212 -11.39 3.92 12.65
CA TYR A 212 -11.77 4.94 11.71
C TYR A 212 -12.70 4.34 10.67
N LEU A 213 -13.89 4.93 10.51
CA LEU A 213 -14.80 4.63 9.41
C LEU A 213 -14.85 5.86 8.49
N LEU A 214 -14.16 5.76 7.35
CA LEU A 214 -14.13 6.83 6.36
C LEU A 214 -15.29 6.70 5.37
N PHE A 215 -15.64 7.84 4.78
CA PHE A 215 -16.67 8.00 3.74
C PHE A 215 -18.11 7.77 4.25
N ALA A 216 -18.27 7.58 5.56
CA ALA A 216 -19.57 7.52 6.22
C ALA A 216 -19.94 8.89 6.80
N LYS A 217 -21.14 9.38 6.49
CA LYS A 217 -21.71 10.49 7.24
C LYS A 217 -21.94 10.07 8.69
N PRO A 218 -21.59 10.91 9.67
CA PRO A 218 -21.95 10.66 11.04
C PRO A 218 -23.48 10.70 11.19
N PRO A 219 -24.03 10.05 12.24
CA PRO A 219 -25.45 10.17 12.57
C PRO A 219 -25.84 11.65 12.68
N LYS A 220 -27.07 11.99 12.26
CA LYS A 220 -27.62 13.37 12.30
C LYS A 220 -27.56 14.04 13.69
N SER A 221 -27.41 13.25 14.76
CA SER A 221 -27.27 13.71 16.14
C SER A 221 -25.88 14.25 16.48
N GLN A 222 -24.89 14.08 15.60
CA GLN A 222 -23.54 14.62 15.75
C GLN A 222 -23.38 15.90 14.91
N ALA A 223 -22.42 16.75 15.31
CA ALA A 223 -22.12 17.96 14.57
C ALA A 223 -21.84 17.64 13.08
N PRO A 224 -22.22 18.51 12.13
CA PRO A 224 -21.97 18.26 10.72
C PRO A 224 -20.46 18.07 10.50
N SER A 225 -20.02 16.84 10.26
CA SER A 225 -18.69 16.62 9.72
C SER A 225 -18.80 16.73 8.21
N MET A 226 -17.99 17.59 7.60
CA MET A 226 -17.79 17.55 6.15
C MET A 226 -17.06 16.24 5.85
N VAL A 227 -17.77 15.30 5.24
CA VAL A 227 -17.26 14.01 4.80
C VAL A 227 -17.57 13.92 3.32
N ASP A 228 -16.57 13.59 2.52
CA ASP A 228 -16.80 13.28 1.11
C ASP A 228 -17.25 11.81 1.06
N GLU A 229 -18.54 11.59 0.78
CA GLU A 229 -19.07 10.26 0.49
C GLU A 229 -18.55 9.80 -0.86
N ILE A 230 -18.11 8.55 -0.96
CA ILE A 230 -17.58 7.99 -2.19
C ILE A 230 -18.60 7.05 -2.81
N GLU A 231 -18.99 7.34 -4.04
CA GLU A 231 -19.78 6.46 -4.89
C GLU A 231 -18.89 5.88 -5.99
N LEU A 232 -18.89 4.55 -6.12
CA LEU A 232 -18.13 3.87 -7.16
C LEU A 232 -18.94 3.84 -8.45
N PHE A 233 -18.35 4.32 -9.53
CA PHE A 233 -19.00 4.41 -10.84
C PHE A 233 -18.25 3.59 -11.89
N THR A 234 -19.00 2.91 -12.75
CA THR A 234 -18.45 2.30 -13.97
C THR A 234 -19.47 2.29 -15.10
N ASN A 235 -18.99 2.51 -16.32
CA ASN A 235 -19.76 2.30 -17.55
C ASN A 235 -19.48 0.94 -18.21
N LYS A 236 -18.42 0.26 -17.78
CA LYS A 236 -17.99 -1.05 -18.28
C LYS A 236 -18.89 -2.13 -17.69
N THR A 237 -18.92 -3.31 -18.32
CA THR A 237 -19.62 -4.48 -17.74
C THR A 237 -19.00 -4.90 -16.41
N GLU A 238 -17.68 -4.79 -16.36
CA GLU A 238 -16.84 -5.08 -15.21
C GLU A 238 -15.62 -4.15 -15.25
N GLU A 239 -15.20 -3.65 -14.09
CA GLU A 239 -14.05 -2.78 -13.92
C GLU A 239 -13.31 -3.15 -12.63
N PHE A 240 -11.98 -3.11 -12.66
CA PHE A 240 -11.14 -3.40 -11.51
C PHE A 240 -10.33 -2.17 -11.14
N ASN A 241 -10.52 -1.69 -9.92
CA ASN A 241 -9.79 -0.57 -9.35
C ASN A 241 -8.97 -1.05 -8.15
N THR A 242 -7.92 -0.32 -7.80
CA THR A 242 -7.09 -0.65 -6.63
C THR A 242 -7.12 0.50 -5.64
N LEU A 243 -7.64 0.24 -4.44
CA LEU A 243 -7.53 1.14 -3.31
C LEU A 243 -6.12 1.04 -2.72
N TYR A 244 -5.48 2.18 -2.54
CA TYR A 244 -4.20 2.32 -1.84
C TYR A 244 -4.43 3.06 -0.54
N VAL A 245 -4.28 2.34 0.57
CA VAL A 245 -4.35 2.91 1.92
C VAL A 245 -2.93 3.09 2.40
N VAL A 246 -2.47 4.35 2.41
CA VAL A 246 -1.10 4.73 2.69
C VAL A 246 -1.00 5.22 4.13
N PHE A 247 -0.11 4.61 4.89
CA PHE A 247 0.15 4.93 6.28
C PHE A 247 1.64 5.11 6.53
N SER A 248 1.98 6.00 7.46
CA SER A 248 3.33 6.13 8.00
C SER A 248 3.26 6.66 9.42
N GLU A 249 4.14 6.19 10.31
CA GLU A 249 4.28 6.75 11.66
C GLU A 249 4.80 8.20 11.62
N GLN A 250 5.55 8.54 10.56
CA GLN A 250 6.07 9.88 10.30
C GLN A 250 5.24 10.58 9.22
N SER A 251 5.14 11.91 9.28
CA SER A 251 4.48 12.69 8.23
C SER A 251 5.21 12.53 6.90
N TYR A 252 4.46 12.50 5.81
CA TYR A 252 5.00 12.46 4.45
C TYR A 252 4.33 13.52 3.59
N VAL A 253 4.98 13.86 2.47
CA VAL A 253 4.48 14.83 1.52
C VAL A 253 3.77 14.09 0.39
N LYS A 254 2.53 14.49 0.09
CA LYS A 254 1.75 13.93 -1.02
C LYS A 254 2.36 14.29 -2.39
N PRO A 255 2.05 13.57 -3.47
CA PRO A 255 2.45 14.00 -4.80
C PRO A 255 1.70 15.27 -5.22
N ILE A 256 2.17 15.87 -6.32
CA ILE A 256 1.44 16.95 -7.00
C ILE A 256 0.15 16.36 -7.57
N LEU A 257 -0.97 17.05 -7.37
CA LEU A 257 -2.29 16.60 -7.80
C LEU A 257 -2.94 17.68 -8.67
N ASP A 258 -3.61 17.24 -9.72
CA ASP A 258 -4.60 18.02 -10.43
C ASP A 258 -5.80 18.30 -9.52
N LYS A 259 -6.49 19.42 -9.79
CA LYS A 259 -7.65 19.84 -8.99
C LYS A 259 -8.84 18.90 -9.20
N SER A 260 -9.72 18.87 -8.20
CA SER A 260 -11.04 18.25 -8.33
C SER A 260 -11.85 18.96 -9.43
N MET A 261 -12.77 18.21 -10.04
CA MET A 261 -13.65 18.72 -11.10
C MET A 261 -15.11 18.51 -10.69
N VAL A 262 -15.94 19.53 -10.87
CA VAL A 262 -17.38 19.43 -10.68
C VAL A 262 -18.03 19.06 -12.02
N LEU A 263 -18.79 17.97 -12.05
CA LEU A 263 -19.53 17.54 -13.23
C LEU A 263 -20.87 18.26 -13.35
N SER A 264 -21.54 18.12 -14.49
CA SER A 264 -22.81 18.78 -14.79
C SER A 264 -23.96 18.37 -13.86
N ASP A 265 -23.87 17.22 -13.21
CA ASP A 265 -24.85 16.70 -12.24
C ASP A 265 -24.50 17.07 -10.78
N ASN A 266 -23.59 18.03 -10.60
CA ASN A 266 -23.02 18.45 -9.31
C ASN A 266 -22.21 17.38 -8.57
N SER A 267 -21.93 16.23 -9.18
CA SER A 267 -20.97 15.29 -8.62
C SER A 267 -19.53 15.84 -8.73
N ILE A 268 -18.66 15.42 -7.81
CA ILE A 268 -17.28 15.88 -7.76
C ILE A 268 -16.37 14.70 -8.09
N VAL A 269 -15.55 14.87 -9.12
CA VAL A 269 -14.43 13.98 -9.40
C VAL A 269 -13.25 14.41 -8.54
N PRO A 270 -12.68 13.53 -7.69
CA PRO A 270 -11.61 13.92 -6.77
C PRO A 270 -10.32 14.32 -7.49
N LYS A 271 -9.45 15.03 -6.76
CA LYS A 271 -8.08 15.37 -7.18
C LYS A 271 -7.34 14.15 -7.69
N SER A 272 -6.55 14.30 -8.75
CA SER A 272 -5.95 13.17 -9.45
C SER A 272 -4.51 13.39 -9.88
N LEU A 273 -3.87 12.32 -10.32
CA LEU A 273 -2.57 12.32 -11.00
C LEU A 273 -2.47 11.09 -11.91
N PRO A 274 -1.56 11.08 -12.90
CA PRO A 274 -1.28 9.88 -13.68
C PRO A 274 -0.80 8.72 -12.80
N SER A 275 -1.27 7.50 -13.05
CA SER A 275 -0.96 6.34 -12.20
C SER A 275 0.55 6.06 -12.10
N HIS A 276 1.30 6.19 -13.21
CA HIS A 276 2.75 5.98 -13.19
C HIS A 276 3.49 6.95 -12.24
N VAL A 277 3.06 8.21 -12.17
CA VAL A 277 3.62 9.22 -11.24
C VAL A 277 3.30 8.85 -9.80
N PHE A 278 2.09 8.34 -9.55
CA PHE A 278 1.70 7.85 -8.23
C PHE A 278 2.55 6.66 -7.77
N GLN A 279 2.81 5.70 -8.66
CA GLN A 279 3.65 4.53 -8.35
C GLN A 279 5.11 4.94 -8.07
N GLU A 280 5.65 5.90 -8.81
CA GLU A 280 6.99 6.48 -8.55
C GLU A 280 7.03 7.13 -7.17
N TRP A 281 6.04 7.95 -6.82
CA TRP A 281 5.93 8.57 -5.50
C TRP A 281 5.83 7.54 -4.36
N LEU A 282 5.09 6.45 -4.53
CA LEU A 282 5.03 5.36 -3.54
C LEU A 282 6.41 4.71 -3.36
N ALA A 283 7.13 4.45 -4.45
CA ALA A 283 8.46 3.86 -4.41
C ALA A 283 9.48 4.76 -3.72
N ASP A 284 9.46 6.05 -4.02
CA ASP A 284 10.35 7.04 -3.39
C ASP A 284 10.01 7.24 -1.91
N SER A 285 8.72 7.24 -1.55
CA SER A 285 8.29 7.38 -0.15
C SER A 285 8.69 6.17 0.70
N ARG A 286 8.57 4.94 0.16
CA ARG A 286 9.09 3.72 0.80
C ARG A 286 10.62 3.73 0.92
N ALA A 287 11.31 4.25 -0.09
CA ALA A 287 12.76 4.42 -0.01
C ALA A 287 13.13 5.43 1.08
N ALA A 288 12.36 6.50 1.25
CA ALA A 288 12.65 7.54 2.24
C ALA A 288 12.35 7.12 3.68
N SER A 289 11.31 6.32 3.93
CA SER A 289 10.85 5.96 5.27
C SER A 289 10.52 4.47 5.40
N SER A 290 11.07 3.83 6.43
CA SER A 290 10.81 2.41 6.74
C SER A 290 9.42 2.17 7.36
N SER A 291 8.80 3.18 7.97
CA SER A 291 7.44 3.09 8.51
C SER A 291 6.36 3.38 7.46
N PHE A 292 6.76 3.88 6.29
CA PHE A 292 5.85 4.10 5.17
C PHE A 292 5.40 2.76 4.59
N GLN A 293 4.09 2.58 4.53
CA GLN A 293 3.47 1.35 4.05
C GLN A 293 2.16 1.63 3.32
N GLU A 294 1.92 0.86 2.28
CA GLU A 294 0.70 0.84 1.51
C GLU A 294 -0.01 -0.51 1.68
N LYS A 295 -1.31 -0.48 1.95
CA LYS A 295 -2.20 -1.63 1.81
C LYS A 295 -3.00 -1.47 0.54
N LYS A 296 -2.87 -2.45 -0.35
CA LYS A 296 -3.61 -2.52 -1.62
C LYS A 296 -4.85 -3.37 -1.44
N ILE A 297 -6.02 -2.84 -1.81
CA ILE A 297 -7.27 -3.60 -1.87
C ILE A 297 -7.80 -3.50 -3.29
N ARG A 298 -7.77 -4.62 -4.02
CA ARG A 298 -8.35 -4.68 -5.35
C ARG A 298 -9.86 -4.84 -5.22
N ILE A 299 -10.60 -3.94 -5.85
CA ILE A 299 -12.06 -3.94 -5.87
C ILE A 299 -12.56 -4.15 -7.29
N ARG A 300 -13.70 -4.81 -7.41
CA ARG A 300 -14.39 -5.07 -8.66
C ARG A 300 -15.72 -4.34 -8.66
N ILE A 301 -15.99 -3.59 -9.73
CA ILE A 301 -17.23 -2.85 -9.92
C ILE A 301 -17.96 -3.46 -11.12
N THR A 302 -19.22 -3.81 -10.93
CA THR A 302 -20.07 -4.41 -11.98
C THR A 302 -21.29 -3.57 -12.26
N LYS A 303 -21.73 -3.53 -13.52
CA LYS A 303 -22.85 -2.66 -13.94
C LYS A 303 -24.24 -3.08 -13.42
N ARG A 304 -24.40 -4.28 -12.85
CA ARG A 304 -25.71 -4.92 -12.51
C ARG A 304 -26.06 -4.87 -11.02
#